data_AF-A0A950URL9-F1
#
_entry.id   AF-A0A950URL9-F1
#
_cell.length_a   1.000
_cell.length_b   1.000
_cell.length_c   1.000
_cell.angle_alpha   90.00
_cell.angle_beta   90.00
_cell.angle_gamma   90.00
#
_symmetry.space_group_name_H-M   'P 1'
#
loop_
_entity.id
_entity.type
_entity.pdbx_description
1 polymer ?
#
loop_
_entity_poly.entity_id
_entity_poly.type
_entity_poly.pdbx_seq_one_letter_code
_entity_poly.pdbx_strand_id
1 'polypeptide(L)'
;MKRVIGAAVGGVMVAVAGVALAANLTSSKQADFFASGQHQFYVWCAGGTDFMALQQGASAEDAQLKLYNSEKRAGKTNCWPVWQGRISG
;
A
#
# COMPACT_ATOMS: atom_id res chain seq x y z
N MET A 1 -10.03 31.70 36.45
CA MET A 1 -9.01 30.90 35.74
C MET A 1 -9.19 29.39 35.96
N LYS A 2 -10.35 28.79 35.61
CA LYS A 2 -10.60 27.34 35.75
C LYS A 2 -11.12 26.66 34.47
N ARG A 3 -11.40 27.42 33.41
CA ARG A 3 -12.01 26.93 32.16
C ARG A 3 -11.00 26.66 31.03
N VAL A 4 -9.73 27.00 31.23
CA VAL A 4 -8.67 26.85 30.21
C VAL A 4 -7.91 25.52 30.34
N ILE A 5 -8.04 24.83 31.48
CA ILE A 5 -7.35 23.56 31.75
C ILE A 5 -8.05 22.36 31.08
N GLY A 6 -9.36 22.43 30.85
CA GLY A 6 -10.12 21.35 30.19
C GLY A 6 -9.81 21.17 28.70
N ALA A 7 -9.44 22.25 28.00
CA ALA A 7 -9.19 22.22 26.56
C ALA A 7 -7.80 21.63 26.21
N ALA A 8 -6.80 21.82 27.07
CA ALA A 8 -5.45 21.31 26.84
C ALA A 8 -5.36 19.77 26.97
N VAL A 9 -6.14 19.18 27.88
CA VAL A 9 -6.15 17.72 28.09
C VAL A 9 -6.88 16.99 26.95
N GLY A 10 -7.94 17.59 26.38
CA GLY A 10 -8.65 17.03 25.23
C GLY A 10 -7.82 17.02 23.94
N GLY A 11 -7.04 18.08 23.68
CA GLY A 11 -6.18 18.17 22.49
C GLY A 11 -5.03 17.16 22.47
N VAL A 12 -4.44 16.85 23.63
CA VAL A 12 -3.37 15.86 23.75
C VAL A 12 -3.89 14.44 23.49
N MET A 13 -5.07 14.10 24.00
CA MET A 13 -5.69 12.78 23.76
C MET A 13 -6.00 12.54 22.26
N VAL A 14 -6.52 13.56 21.56
CA VAL A 14 -6.82 13.48 20.12
C VAL A 14 -5.53 13.38 19.28
N ALA A 15 -4.48 14.10 19.65
CA ALA A 15 -3.19 14.01 18.96
C ALA A 15 -2.53 12.64 19.12
N VAL A 16 -2.56 12.04 20.33
CA VAL A 16 -1.99 10.71 20.59
C VAL A 16 -2.77 9.61 19.84
N ALA A 17 -4.10 9.69 19.82
CA ALA A 17 -4.92 8.75 19.05
C ALA A 17 -4.65 8.86 17.54
N GLY A 18 -4.52 10.07 17.01
CA GLY A 18 -4.20 10.31 15.59
C GLY A 18 -2.83 9.78 15.16
N VAL A 19 -1.80 9.96 15.99
CA VAL A 19 -0.44 9.43 15.73
C VAL A 19 -0.43 7.90 15.76
N ALA A 20 -1.14 7.28 16.71
CA ALA A 20 -1.24 5.82 16.80
C ALA A 20 -1.96 5.21 15.57
N LEU A 21 -3.02 5.85 15.08
CA LEU A 21 -3.73 5.43 13.86
C LEU A 21 -2.83 5.52 12.62
N ALA A 22 -2.10 6.63 12.44
CA ALA A 22 -1.19 6.80 11.31
C ALA A 22 -0.02 5.79 11.35
N ALA A 23 0.57 5.57 12.53
CA ALA A 23 1.61 4.57 12.75
C ALA A 23 1.11 3.15 12.46
N ASN A 24 -0.12 2.82 12.85
CA ASN A 24 -0.70 1.51 12.61
C ASN A 24 -1.03 1.29 11.12
N LEU A 25 -1.57 2.31 10.43
CA LEU A 25 -1.84 2.23 8.98
C LEU A 25 -0.55 2.08 8.16
N THR A 26 0.50 2.85 8.48
CA THR A 26 1.79 2.72 7.78
C THR A 26 2.49 1.41 8.13
N SER A 27 2.40 0.94 9.37
CA SER A 27 2.98 -0.33 9.80
C SER A 27 2.26 -1.52 9.19
N SER A 28 0.93 -1.47 9.07
CA SER A 28 0.12 -2.50 8.40
C SER A 28 0.48 -2.60 6.92
N LYS A 29 0.58 -1.45 6.22
CA LYS A 29 1.03 -1.38 4.82
C LYS A 29 2.45 -1.91 4.66
N GLN A 30 3.34 -1.61 5.60
CA GLN A 30 4.71 -2.13 5.58
C GLN A 30 4.74 -3.65 5.82
N ALA A 31 3.96 -4.16 6.77
CA ALA A 31 3.83 -5.60 7.01
C ALA A 31 3.27 -6.34 5.80
N ASP A 32 2.23 -5.80 5.17
CA ASP A 32 1.64 -6.37 3.95
C ASP A 32 2.59 -6.32 2.74
N PHE A 33 3.49 -5.35 2.68
CA PHE A 33 4.51 -5.28 1.63
C PHE A 33 5.49 -6.45 1.70
N PHE A 34 5.88 -6.86 2.91
CA PHE A 34 6.84 -7.94 3.12
C PHE A 34 6.21 -9.33 3.31
N ALA A 35 4.89 -9.39 3.54
CA ALA A 35 4.18 -10.64 3.72
C ALA A 35 4.00 -11.39 2.39
N SER A 36 4.12 -12.71 2.44
CA SER A 36 3.78 -13.57 1.31
C SER A 36 2.28 -13.58 1.04
N GLY A 37 1.88 -13.69 -0.22
CA GLY A 37 0.46 -13.78 -0.56
C GLY A 37 0.17 -13.31 -1.98
N GLN A 38 -1.11 -13.04 -2.22
CA GLN A 38 -1.56 -12.42 -3.44
C GLN A 38 -1.51 -10.90 -3.26
N HIS A 39 -0.77 -10.22 -4.16
CA HIS A 39 -0.64 -8.78 -4.16
C HIS A 39 -1.39 -8.19 -5.35
N GLN A 40 -2.04 -7.05 -5.12
CA GLN A 40 -2.73 -6.30 -6.15
C GLN A 40 -1.85 -5.17 -6.67
N PHE A 41 -1.87 -5.00 -7.99
CA PHE A 41 -1.13 -3.98 -8.71
C PHE A 41 -2.05 -3.21 -9.64
N TYR A 42 -1.85 -1.90 -9.67
CA TYR A 42 -2.28 -1.06 -10.78
C TYR A 42 -1.17 -1.06 -11.82
N VAL A 43 -1.44 -1.54 -13.02
CA VAL A 43 -0.48 -1.54 -14.12
C VAL A 43 -0.75 -0.32 -14.99
N TRP A 44 0.15 0.65 -14.90
CA TRP A 44 0.14 1.83 -15.74
C TRP A 44 0.90 1.54 -17.04
N CYS A 45 0.29 1.81 -18.18
CA CYS A 45 0.84 1.56 -19.51
C CYS A 45 0.90 2.85 -20.33
N ALA A 46 2.11 3.37 -20.56
CA ALA A 46 2.31 4.60 -21.31
C ALA A 46 1.79 4.47 -22.75
N GLY A 47 0.74 5.20 -23.10
CA GLY A 47 0.12 5.13 -24.44
C GLY A 47 -0.68 3.84 -24.68
N GLY A 48 -0.98 3.08 -23.62
CA GLY A 48 -1.83 1.89 -23.65
C GLY A 48 -3.05 2.04 -22.74
N THR A 49 -3.71 0.91 -22.49
CA THR A 49 -4.78 0.83 -21.49
C THR A 49 -4.21 0.32 -20.18
N ASP A 50 -4.44 1.10 -19.12
CA ASP A 50 -4.09 0.71 -17.75
C ASP A 50 -5.04 -0.39 -17.25
N PHE A 51 -4.57 -1.23 -16.33
CA PHE A 51 -5.39 -2.32 -15.81
C PHE A 51 -4.99 -2.73 -14.39
N MET A 52 -5.88 -3.44 -13.73
CA MET A 52 -5.59 -4.07 -12.44
C MET A 52 -5.11 -5.51 -12.65
N ALA A 53 -4.11 -5.92 -11.89
CA ALA A 53 -3.58 -7.28 -11.92
C ALA A 53 -3.34 -7.80 -10.51
N LEU A 54 -3.45 -9.12 -10.37
CA LEU A 54 -3.12 -9.85 -9.15
C LEU A 54 -1.91 -10.74 -9.45
N GLN A 55 -0.96 -10.77 -8.52
CA GLN A 55 0.21 -11.61 -8.66
C GLN A 55 0.62 -12.19 -7.30
N GLN A 56 0.91 -13.49 -7.28
CA GLN A 56 1.43 -14.16 -6.09
C GLN A 56 2.93 -13.86 -5.92
N GLY A 57 3.35 -13.61 -4.69
CA GLY A 57 4.76 -13.47 -4.34
C GLY A 57 5.06 -13.82 -2.88
N ALA A 58 6.34 -13.98 -2.59
CA ALA A 58 6.86 -14.04 -1.23
C ALA A 58 6.84 -12.66 -0.55
N SER A 59 6.79 -11.59 -1.35
CA SER A 59 6.61 -10.19 -0.96
C SER A 59 5.97 -9.42 -2.12
N ALA A 60 5.61 -8.16 -1.88
CA ALA A 60 5.15 -7.25 -2.91
C ALA A 60 6.20 -7.04 -4.01
N GLU A 61 7.48 -6.96 -3.66
CA GLU A 61 8.58 -6.79 -4.64
C GLU A 61 8.74 -8.03 -5.54
N ASP A 62 8.71 -9.24 -4.96
CA ASP A 62 8.76 -10.49 -5.72
C ASP A 62 7.55 -10.62 -6.66
N ALA A 63 6.35 -10.31 -6.15
CA ALA A 63 5.15 -10.29 -6.99
C ALA A 63 5.24 -9.23 -8.10
N GLN A 64 5.75 -8.03 -7.80
CA GLN A 64 5.90 -6.96 -8.78
C GLN A 64 6.86 -7.34 -9.91
N LEU A 65 8.02 -7.93 -9.57
CA LEU A 65 9.01 -8.39 -10.55
C LEU A 65 8.44 -9.52 -11.44
N LYS A 66 7.70 -10.47 -10.86
CA LYS A 66 7.03 -11.53 -11.62
C LYS A 66 6.02 -10.95 -12.61
N LEU A 67 5.18 -10.03 -12.17
CA LEU A 67 4.19 -9.37 -13.01
C LEU A 67 4.87 -8.55 -14.11
N TYR A 68 5.85 -7.71 -13.76
CA TYR A 68 6.61 -6.89 -14.70
C TYR A 68 7.25 -7.74 -15.80
N ASN A 69 7.94 -8.82 -15.43
CA ASN A 69 8.56 -9.74 -16.39
C ASN A 69 7.54 -10.47 -17.26
N SER A 70 6.37 -10.81 -16.71
CA SER A 70 5.28 -11.42 -17.48
C SER A 70 4.72 -10.46 -18.54
N GLU A 71 4.42 -9.22 -18.17
CA GLU A 71 3.93 -8.21 -19.11
C GLU A 71 4.98 -7.90 -20.19
N LYS A 72 6.26 -7.79 -19.83
CA LYS A 72 7.36 -7.61 -20.78
C LYS A 72 7.44 -8.74 -21.79
N ARG A 73 7.30 -9.99 -21.35
CA ARG A 73 7.28 -11.18 -22.23
C ARG A 73 6.03 -11.22 -23.11
N ALA A 74 4.92 -10.63 -22.65
CA ALA A 74 3.70 -10.42 -23.45
C ALA A 74 3.79 -9.21 -24.40
N GLY A 75 4.96 -8.58 -24.54
CA GLY A 75 5.19 -7.44 -25.45
C GLY A 75 4.79 -6.08 -24.90
N LYS A 76 4.28 -6.01 -23.67
CA LYS A 76 3.90 -4.76 -22.99
C LYS A 76 5.11 -4.09 -22.34
N THR A 77 6.02 -3.62 -23.18
CA THR A 77 7.29 -3.02 -22.74
C THR A 77 7.14 -1.62 -22.14
N ASN A 78 5.98 -1.01 -22.30
CA ASN A 78 5.59 0.30 -21.81
C ASN A 78 4.68 0.24 -20.57
N CYS A 79 4.66 -0.89 -19.84
CA CYS A 79 3.82 -1.08 -18.66
C CYS A 79 4.64 -1.22 -17.37
N TRP A 80 4.15 -0.62 -16.29
CA TRP A 80 4.77 -0.63 -14.96
C TRP A 80 3.73 -0.95 -13.88
N PRO A 81 3.89 -2.07 -13.16
CA PRO A 81 3.04 -2.39 -12.02
C PRO A 81 3.39 -1.54 -10.80
N VAL A 82 2.37 -0.95 -10.19
CA VAL A 82 2.43 -0.15 -8.95
C VAL A 82 1.61 -0.86 -7.88
N TRP A 83 2.27 -1.23 -6.78
CA TRP A 83 1.65 -1.99 -5.70
C TRP A 83 0.51 -1.20 -5.02
N GLN A 84 -0.65 -1.85 -4.85
CA GLN A 84 -1.84 -1.26 -4.22
C GLN A 84 -2.11 -1.83 -2.82
N GLY A 85 -1.63 -3.05 -2.57
CA GLY A 85 -1.84 -3.74 -1.31
C GLY A 85 -1.70 -5.25 -1.47
N ARG A 86 -1.67 -5.95 -0.35
CA ARG A 86 -1.86 -7.41 -0.32
C ARG A 86 -3.36 -7.68 -0.16
N ILE A 87 -3.89 -8.63 -0.90
CA ILE A 87 -5.27 -9.08 -0.70
C ILE A 87 -5.25 -10.07 0.46
N SER A 88 -5.86 -9.70 1.58
CA SER A 88 -6.17 -10.64 2.66
C SER A 88 -7.30 -11.55 2.17
N GLY A 89 -7.03 -12.86 2.13
CA GLY A 89 -8.06 -13.89 1.93
C GLY A 89 -8.95 -14.05 3.15
#